data_AF-E3QAG1-F1
#
_entry.id   AF-E3QAG1-F1
#
_cell.length_a   1.000
_cell.length_b   1.000
_cell.length_c   1.000
_cell.angle_alpha   90.00
_cell.angle_beta   90.00
_cell.angle_gamma   90.00
#
_symmetry.space_group_name_H-M   'P 1'
#
loop_
_entity.id
_entity.type
_entity.pdbx_description
1 polymer ?
#
loop_
_entity_poly.entity_id
_entity_poly.type
_entity_poly.pdbx_seq_one_letter_code
_entity_poly.pdbx_strand_id
1 'polypeptide(L)'
;MRMFLLLWLLATSSLAFPSGHHSSHVPNLGINSTPEPVPDRHTESYYTETTVLPPLKKRYAVTRAIADGHFTREEQSWLYKTSLTDVSTAGLKDTTTALKELFGKNHVPWVISGGWALILYGESQRTTPDIDIVVQTTMPELRKLLEADKRFIIPGADWWPDNAHLQVYFKNQDRYYDVDMIIAGQKNSVKDLASITHFTSMIDKGAALSVPVIQISPLFISKVFGLASNKRKKHDQDIKDLSYLVETHYGDLLNMRTRLSLQNRQLVINYFTQYHSPLLAKVKKLLNV
;
A
#
# COMPACT_ATOMS: atom_id res chain seq x y z
N MET A 1 0.26 -53.09 -20.25
CA MET A 1 0.26 -52.09 -21.34
C MET A 1 -0.83 -51.07 -21.02
N ARG A 2 -0.45 -49.92 -20.45
CA ARG A 2 -1.40 -48.89 -19.95
C ARG A 2 -1.51 -47.78 -21.01
N MET A 3 -2.71 -47.58 -21.55
CA MET A 3 -3.02 -46.51 -22.49
C MET A 3 -3.35 -45.23 -21.70
N PHE A 4 -2.57 -44.18 -21.94
CA PHE A 4 -2.82 -42.82 -21.49
C PHE A 4 -3.94 -42.20 -22.34
N LEU A 5 -4.99 -41.69 -21.71
CA LEU A 5 -5.95 -40.78 -22.34
C LEU A 5 -5.71 -39.39 -21.74
N LEU A 6 -5.02 -38.53 -22.50
CA LEU A 6 -4.97 -37.09 -22.25
C LEU A 6 -6.22 -36.45 -22.87
N LEU A 7 -7.11 -35.89 -22.05
CA LEU A 7 -8.09 -34.91 -22.50
C LEU A 7 -7.60 -33.51 -22.15
N TRP A 8 -7.26 -32.76 -23.19
CA TRP A 8 -7.09 -31.32 -23.15
C TRP A 8 -8.47 -30.66 -23.08
N LEU A 9 -8.74 -29.89 -22.03
CA LEU A 9 -9.88 -28.98 -21.97
C LEU A 9 -9.36 -27.55 -21.96
N LEU A 10 -9.54 -26.87 -23.08
CA LEU A 10 -9.34 -25.44 -23.26
C LEU A 10 -10.48 -24.71 -22.52
N ALA A 11 -10.14 -24.00 -21.44
CA ALA A 11 -11.01 -23.02 -20.83
C ALA A 11 -10.53 -21.61 -21.22
N THR A 12 -11.21 -21.00 -22.19
CA THR A 12 -11.08 -19.58 -22.50
C THR A 12 -11.81 -18.77 -21.45
N SER A 13 -11.08 -18.10 -20.55
CA SER A 13 -11.67 -17.14 -19.61
C SER A 13 -11.80 -15.77 -20.28
N SER A 14 -13.02 -15.46 -20.70
CA SER A 14 -13.46 -14.12 -21.12
C SER A 14 -13.49 -13.19 -19.91
N LEU A 15 -12.69 -12.13 -19.91
CA LEU A 15 -12.82 -11.03 -18.95
C LEU A 15 -13.94 -10.10 -19.45
N ALA A 16 -15.09 -10.16 -18.77
CA ALA A 16 -16.18 -9.20 -18.93
C ALA A 16 -15.90 -7.98 -18.05
N PHE A 17 -15.84 -6.79 -18.65
CA PHE A 17 -15.86 -5.51 -17.95
C PHE A 17 -17.32 -5.04 -17.83
N PRO A 18 -17.82 -4.64 -16.65
CA PRO A 18 -19.09 -3.96 -16.56
C PRO A 18 -18.92 -2.51 -17.02
N SER A 19 -19.63 -2.16 -18.09
CA SER A 19 -19.94 -0.78 -18.47
C SER A 19 -21.15 -0.33 -17.66
N GLY A 20 -20.99 0.74 -16.89
CA GLY A 20 -22.08 1.40 -16.17
C GLY A 20 -22.30 2.81 -16.72
N HIS A 21 -23.32 2.95 -17.57
CA HIS A 21 -23.98 4.22 -17.88
C HIS A 21 -25.29 4.30 -17.08
N HIS A 22 -25.62 5.49 -16.55
CA HIS A 22 -26.96 6.13 -16.46
C HIS A 22 -26.76 7.44 -15.66
N SER A 23 -26.81 8.63 -16.30
CA SER A 23 -27.95 9.58 -16.42
C SER A 23 -28.47 10.07 -15.05
N SER A 24 -28.80 11.33 -14.75
CA SER A 24 -29.22 12.52 -15.50
C SER A 24 -29.26 13.69 -14.46
N HIS A 25 -28.95 14.95 -14.77
CA HIS A 25 -29.89 15.97 -15.24
C HIS A 25 -29.16 17.32 -15.53
N VAL A 26 -29.76 18.08 -16.43
CA VAL A 26 -29.40 19.39 -17.05
C VAL A 26 -30.56 20.36 -16.70
N PRO A 27 -30.58 21.69 -17.00
CA PRO A 27 -29.63 22.81 -16.89
C PRO A 27 -30.18 23.95 -15.98
N ASN A 28 -29.45 25.06 -15.84
CA ASN A 28 -30.13 26.37 -15.88
C ASN A 28 -29.23 27.52 -16.38
N LEU A 29 -29.87 28.41 -17.14
CA LEU A 29 -29.36 29.66 -17.73
C LEU A 29 -28.82 30.58 -16.62
N GLY A 30 -27.72 31.34 -16.77
CA GLY A 30 -27.47 32.37 -17.77
C GLY A 30 -27.88 33.73 -17.19
N ILE A 31 -26.92 34.60 -16.84
CA ILE A 31 -27.03 36.07 -16.77
C ILE A 31 -25.61 36.66 -16.66
N ASN A 32 -25.30 37.56 -17.59
CA ASN A 32 -24.16 38.46 -17.58
C ASN A 32 -24.46 39.66 -16.68
N SER A 33 -23.52 40.04 -15.80
CA SER A 33 -23.38 41.44 -15.36
C SER A 33 -22.00 41.70 -14.77
N THR A 34 -21.34 42.68 -15.38
CA THR A 34 -20.03 43.29 -15.10
C THR A 34 -20.07 44.09 -13.77
N PRO A 35 -18.94 44.37 -13.11
CA PRO A 35 -18.89 44.69 -11.68
C PRO A 35 -18.98 46.19 -11.39
N GLU A 36 -19.61 46.55 -10.26
CA GLU A 36 -19.52 47.89 -9.67
C GLU A 36 -18.82 47.86 -8.29
N PRO A 37 -18.11 48.93 -7.91
CA PRO A 37 -17.23 48.96 -6.75
C PRO A 37 -17.98 49.38 -5.48
N VAL A 38 -17.70 48.72 -4.36
CA VAL A 38 -18.15 49.14 -3.02
C VAL A 38 -16.94 49.74 -2.28
N PRO A 39 -17.09 50.93 -1.65
CA PRO A 39 -15.98 51.65 -1.05
C PRO A 39 -15.60 51.15 0.36
N ASP A 40 -14.34 51.42 0.67
CA ASP A 40 -13.63 51.29 1.95
C ASP A 40 -14.50 51.33 3.21
N ARG A 41 -14.39 50.26 4.01
CA ARG A 41 -14.67 50.32 5.44
C ARG A 41 -13.49 49.74 6.20
N HIS A 42 -12.81 50.66 6.88
CA HIS A 42 -11.90 50.45 8.00
C HIS A 42 -12.19 49.18 8.81
N THR A 43 -11.30 48.19 8.71
CA THR A 43 -11.20 47.13 9.71
C THR A 43 -10.43 47.66 10.91
N GLU A 44 -11.16 47.95 11.98
CA GLU A 44 -10.60 48.14 13.31
C GLU A 44 -9.86 46.88 13.76
N SER A 45 -8.66 47.10 14.28
CA SER A 45 -7.76 46.13 14.87
C SER A 45 -8.34 45.59 16.18
N TYR A 46 -8.86 44.36 16.16
CA TYR A 46 -9.26 43.60 17.36
C TYR A 46 -8.17 42.59 17.77
N TYR A 47 -6.99 43.06 18.16
CA TYR A 47 -6.05 42.24 18.95
C TYR A 47 -5.28 43.09 19.96
N THR A 48 -5.97 43.45 21.03
CA THR A 48 -5.33 43.71 22.33
C THR A 48 -6.27 43.23 23.42
N GLU A 49 -6.15 41.96 23.77
CA GLU A 49 -6.58 41.51 25.10
C GLU A 49 -5.68 40.37 25.58
N THR A 50 -4.96 40.69 26.64
CA THR A 50 -4.04 39.85 27.39
C THR A 50 -4.80 38.68 28.00
N THR A 51 -4.96 37.58 27.25
CA THR A 51 -5.56 36.37 27.81
C THR A 51 -4.49 35.57 28.55
N VAL A 52 -4.62 35.57 29.88
CA VAL A 52 -3.95 34.62 30.77
C VAL A 52 -4.06 33.22 30.17
N LEU A 53 -2.91 32.63 29.84
CA LEU A 53 -2.82 31.24 29.37
C LEU A 53 -3.56 30.33 30.36
N PRO A 54 -4.54 29.53 29.92
CA PRO A 54 -5.10 28.49 30.77
C PRO A 54 -3.96 27.57 31.23
N PRO A 55 -4.01 27.04 32.47
CA PRO A 55 -2.95 26.17 32.96
C PRO A 55 -2.76 25.02 31.97
N LEU A 56 -1.50 24.79 31.57
CA LEU A 56 -1.09 23.70 30.68
C LEU A 56 -1.86 22.43 31.05
N LYS A 57 -2.89 22.09 30.26
CA LYS A 57 -3.54 20.80 30.36
C LYS A 57 -2.46 19.77 30.09
N LYS A 58 -2.15 19.02 31.14
CA LYS A 58 -1.26 17.85 31.22
C LYS A 58 -0.74 17.42 29.86
N ARG A 59 0.58 17.57 29.67
CA ARG A 59 1.34 16.80 28.69
C ARG A 59 0.77 15.37 28.70
N TYR A 60 0.21 14.93 27.58
CA TYR A 60 -0.18 13.55 27.37
C TYR A 60 1.10 12.72 27.41
N ALA A 61 1.56 12.39 28.61
CA ALA A 61 2.47 11.30 28.87
C ALA A 61 1.69 10.02 28.58
N VAL A 62 1.52 9.68 27.31
CA VAL A 62 0.94 8.41 26.88
C VAL A 62 2.11 7.48 26.58
N THR A 63 2.77 7.06 27.64
CA THR A 63 3.36 5.72 27.74
C THR A 63 2.25 4.74 28.13
N ARG A 64 1.12 4.74 27.41
CA ARG A 64 0.21 3.59 27.51
C ARG A 64 0.87 2.48 26.71
N ALA A 65 1.60 1.62 27.42
CA ALA A 65 1.83 0.28 26.92
C ALA A 65 0.46 -0.28 26.57
N ILE A 66 0.22 -0.57 25.28
CA ILE A 66 -0.99 -1.23 24.84
C ILE A 66 -0.94 -2.63 25.45
N ALA A 67 -1.64 -2.80 26.58
CA ALA A 67 -1.45 -3.95 27.45
C ALA A 67 -2.10 -5.22 26.88
N ASP A 68 -3.17 -5.06 26.10
CA ASP A 68 -4.04 -6.17 25.71
C ASP A 68 -3.81 -6.67 24.27
N GLY A 69 -2.77 -6.19 23.59
CA GLY A 69 -2.53 -6.52 22.17
C GLY A 69 -3.59 -5.97 21.21
N HIS A 70 -4.48 -5.10 21.70
CA HIS A 70 -5.51 -4.45 20.91
C HIS A 70 -5.37 -2.93 21.00
N PHE A 71 -5.48 -2.24 19.89
CA PHE A 71 -5.51 -0.78 19.88
C PHE A 71 -6.90 -0.23 19.57
N THR A 72 -7.24 0.86 20.25
CA THR A 72 -8.45 1.65 20.04
C THR A 72 -8.30 2.62 18.87
N ARG A 73 -9.41 3.21 18.43
CA ARG A 73 -9.41 4.22 17.37
C ARG A 73 -8.57 5.45 17.75
N GLU A 74 -8.61 5.83 19.02
CA GLU A 74 -7.85 6.96 19.57
C GLU A 74 -6.34 6.69 19.59
N GLU A 75 -5.95 5.43 19.84
CA GLU A 75 -4.54 5.00 19.88
C GLU A 75 -3.93 4.82 18.49
N GLN A 76 -4.72 4.55 17.45
CA GLN A 76 -4.23 4.34 16.08
C GLN A 76 -3.33 5.50 15.61
N SER A 77 -3.76 6.74 15.83
CA SER A 77 -2.97 7.91 15.38
C SER A 77 -1.64 8.04 16.10
N TRP A 78 -1.55 7.61 17.36
CA TRP A 78 -0.30 7.56 18.10
C TRP A 78 0.59 6.43 17.60
N LEU A 79 0.06 5.22 17.45
CA LEU A 79 0.77 4.06 16.92
C LEU A 79 1.36 4.32 15.53
N TYR A 80 0.57 4.89 14.64
CA TYR A 80 1.03 5.28 13.31
C TYR A 80 2.18 6.29 13.37
N LYS A 81 2.10 7.33 14.20
CA LYS A 81 3.20 8.30 14.33
C LYS A 81 4.46 7.67 14.92
N THR A 82 4.29 6.80 15.91
CA THR A 82 5.39 6.08 16.55
C THR A 82 6.05 5.10 15.59
N SER A 83 5.29 4.38 14.76
CA SER A 83 5.86 3.46 13.77
C SER A 83 6.67 4.18 12.69
N LEU A 84 6.26 5.39 12.29
CA LEU A 84 7.04 6.24 11.39
C LEU A 84 8.40 6.65 11.99
N THR A 85 8.52 6.77 13.31
CA THR A 85 9.79 7.10 13.98
C THR A 85 10.65 5.88 14.28
N ASP A 86 10.03 4.72 14.51
CA ASP A 86 10.70 3.47 14.88
C ASP A 86 11.24 2.67 13.68
N VAL A 87 10.89 3.09 12.47
CA VAL A 87 11.28 2.45 11.22
C VAL A 87 12.79 2.20 11.16
N SER A 88 13.15 0.94 10.91
CA SER A 88 14.54 0.55 10.69
C SER A 88 14.59 -0.74 9.90
N THR A 89 15.61 -0.91 9.06
CA THR A 89 15.79 -2.14 8.26
C THR A 89 15.86 -3.39 9.14
N ALA A 90 16.50 -3.31 10.30
CA ALA A 90 16.55 -4.42 11.25
C ALA A 90 15.15 -4.79 11.78
N GLY A 91 14.34 -3.78 12.13
CA GLY A 91 12.96 -4.00 12.57
C GLY A 91 12.04 -4.56 11.49
N LEU A 92 12.18 -4.11 10.24
CA LEU A 92 11.45 -4.68 9.10
C LEU A 92 11.83 -6.15 8.86
N LYS A 93 13.12 -6.49 9.04
CA LYS A 93 13.60 -7.88 8.96
C LYS A 93 13.05 -8.74 10.09
N ASP A 94 13.13 -8.27 11.34
CA ASP A 94 12.55 -8.97 12.51
C ASP A 94 11.05 -9.22 12.33
N THR A 95 10.32 -8.21 11.83
CA THR A 95 8.88 -8.32 11.53
C THR A 95 8.64 -9.36 10.42
N THR A 96 9.45 -9.34 9.36
CA THR A 96 9.36 -10.32 8.27
C THR A 96 9.61 -11.75 8.75
N THR A 97 10.59 -11.94 9.63
CA THR A 97 10.89 -13.23 10.27
C THR A 97 9.69 -13.71 11.10
N ALA A 98 9.09 -12.84 11.91
CA ALA A 98 7.89 -13.17 12.70
C ALA A 98 6.68 -13.53 11.81
N LEU A 99 6.44 -12.79 10.72
CA LEU A 99 5.39 -13.11 9.75
C LEU A 99 5.61 -14.48 9.10
N LYS A 100 6.85 -14.80 8.73
CA LYS A 100 7.21 -16.11 8.16
C LYS A 100 6.97 -17.25 9.15
N GLU A 101 7.32 -17.06 10.42
CA GLU A 101 7.03 -18.03 11.48
C GLU A 101 5.53 -18.23 11.67
N LEU A 102 4.79 -17.12 11.82
CA LEU A 102 3.34 -17.13 12.05
C LEU A 102 2.59 -17.82 10.91
N PHE A 103 2.77 -17.36 9.68
CA PHE A 103 2.04 -17.91 8.54
C PHE A 103 2.58 -19.27 8.10
N GLY A 104 3.88 -19.52 8.25
CA GLY A 104 4.49 -20.82 7.96
C GLY A 104 3.95 -21.92 8.87
N LYS A 105 3.87 -21.67 10.17
CA LYS A 105 3.30 -22.62 11.16
C LYS A 105 1.84 -22.94 10.88
N ASN A 106 1.09 -21.99 10.34
CA ASN A 106 -0.34 -22.13 10.08
C ASN A 106 -0.67 -22.44 8.61
N HIS A 107 0.35 -22.72 7.78
CA HIS A 107 0.20 -23.02 6.35
C HIS A 107 -0.62 -21.98 5.56
N VAL A 108 -0.51 -20.70 5.93
CA VAL A 108 -1.20 -19.60 5.26
C VAL A 108 -0.29 -19.02 4.17
N PRO A 109 -0.65 -19.08 2.88
CA PRO A 109 0.11 -18.41 1.83
C PRO A 109 0.05 -16.89 2.01
N TRP A 110 1.19 -16.23 1.84
CA TRP A 110 1.30 -14.77 1.93
C TRP A 110 2.45 -14.29 1.05
N VAL A 111 2.43 -13.02 0.65
CA VAL A 111 3.50 -12.39 -0.12
C VAL A 111 3.73 -10.96 0.34
N ILE A 112 5.00 -10.54 0.41
CA ILE A 112 5.41 -9.15 0.64
C ILE A 112 5.21 -8.35 -0.63
N SER A 113 4.75 -7.11 -0.50
CA SER A 113 4.51 -6.16 -1.58
C SER A 113 5.10 -4.78 -1.27
N GLY A 114 4.71 -3.77 -2.04
CA GLY A 114 4.88 -2.37 -1.67
C GLY A 114 6.32 -1.87 -1.67
N GLY A 115 6.67 -1.06 -0.68
CA GLY A 115 8.01 -0.49 -0.55
C GLY A 115 9.06 -1.53 -0.12
N TRP A 116 8.68 -2.42 0.81
CA TRP A 116 9.59 -3.44 1.33
C TRP A 116 9.98 -4.46 0.26
N ALA A 117 9.05 -4.85 -0.61
CA ALA A 117 9.36 -5.70 -1.77
C ALA A 117 10.44 -5.10 -2.68
N LEU A 118 10.40 -3.79 -2.95
CA LEU A 118 11.42 -3.11 -3.78
C LEU A 118 12.81 -3.17 -3.14
N ILE A 119 12.89 -2.95 -1.83
CA ILE A 119 14.15 -3.06 -1.08
C ILE A 119 14.69 -4.49 -1.14
N LEU A 120 13.82 -5.50 -1.02
CA LEU A 120 14.19 -6.91 -1.15
C LEU A 120 14.62 -7.31 -2.57
N TYR A 121 14.16 -6.58 -3.60
CA TYR A 121 14.67 -6.70 -4.97
C TYR A 121 15.99 -5.96 -5.21
N GLY A 122 16.48 -5.20 -4.23
CA GLY A 122 17.79 -4.54 -4.28
C GLY A 122 17.74 -3.03 -4.50
N GLU A 123 16.58 -2.38 -4.37
CA GLU A 123 16.51 -0.92 -4.47
C GLU A 123 17.07 -0.26 -3.19
N SER A 124 18.38 0.01 -3.22
CA SER A 124 19.16 0.44 -2.04
C SER A 124 18.82 1.83 -1.51
N GLN A 125 18.25 2.73 -2.32
CA GLN A 125 17.94 4.10 -1.91
C GLN A 125 16.51 4.24 -1.39
N ARG A 126 15.69 3.18 -1.46
CA ARG A 126 14.33 3.18 -0.95
C ARG A 126 14.33 2.94 0.56
N THR A 127 13.54 3.75 1.27
CA THR A 127 13.13 3.51 2.65
C THR A 127 11.62 3.31 2.70
N THR A 128 11.09 2.47 3.58
CA THR A 128 9.63 2.31 3.73
C THR A 128 9.28 2.25 5.21
N PRO A 129 8.22 2.95 5.65
CA PRO A 129 7.81 2.93 7.07
C PRO A 129 7.12 1.63 7.49
N ASP A 130 6.64 0.87 6.53
CA ASP A 130 5.65 -0.18 6.67
C ASP A 130 5.98 -1.42 5.83
N ILE A 131 5.31 -2.52 6.14
CA ILE A 131 5.32 -3.75 5.34
C ILE A 131 3.92 -3.97 4.77
N ASP A 132 3.79 -3.85 3.45
CA ASP A 132 2.59 -4.27 2.74
C ASP A 132 2.64 -5.78 2.46
N ILE A 133 1.59 -6.53 2.79
CA ILE A 133 1.46 -7.95 2.46
C ILE A 133 0.08 -8.28 1.90
N VAL A 134 0.03 -9.34 1.10
CA VAL A 134 -1.24 -9.99 0.73
C VAL A 134 -1.27 -11.37 1.37
N VAL A 135 -2.38 -11.75 1.99
CA VAL A 135 -2.54 -12.99 2.75
C VAL A 135 -3.73 -13.79 2.22
N GLN A 136 -3.52 -15.06 1.90
CA GLN A 136 -4.55 -15.95 1.34
C GLN A 136 -5.31 -16.68 2.46
N THR A 137 -6.16 -15.94 3.16
CA THR A 137 -7.01 -16.45 4.25
C THR A 137 -8.32 -15.64 4.34
N THR A 138 -9.12 -15.82 5.39
CA THR A 138 -10.27 -14.97 5.70
C THR A 138 -9.93 -13.98 6.81
N MET A 139 -10.62 -12.83 6.89
CA MET A 139 -10.38 -11.86 7.95
C MET A 139 -10.55 -12.43 9.37
N PRO A 140 -11.59 -13.24 9.67
CA PRO A 140 -11.71 -13.87 10.99
C PRO A 140 -10.53 -14.78 11.35
N GLU A 141 -10.06 -15.59 10.39
CA GLU A 141 -8.90 -16.46 10.62
C GLU A 141 -7.60 -15.65 10.77
N LEU A 142 -7.41 -14.61 9.95
CA LEU A 142 -6.26 -13.69 10.09
C LEU A 142 -6.21 -13.07 11.48
N ARG A 143 -7.32 -12.52 11.97
CA ARG A 143 -7.41 -11.93 13.32
C ARG A 143 -7.07 -12.94 14.40
N LYS A 144 -7.67 -14.13 14.34
CA LYS A 144 -7.41 -15.21 15.29
C LYS A 144 -5.93 -15.61 15.34
N LEU A 145 -5.26 -15.69 14.18
CA LEU A 145 -3.83 -16.00 14.11
C LEU A 145 -2.98 -14.89 14.75
N LEU A 146 -3.31 -13.63 14.47
CA LEU A 146 -2.56 -12.48 15.01
C LEU A 146 -2.79 -12.32 16.52
N GLU A 147 -4.01 -12.53 17.03
CA GLU A 147 -4.35 -12.46 18.46
C GLU A 147 -3.57 -13.49 19.32
N ALA A 148 -3.23 -14.62 18.69
CA ALA A 148 -2.45 -15.68 19.32
C ALA A 148 -0.97 -15.31 19.51
N ASP A 149 -0.44 -14.36 18.71
CA ASP A 149 0.93 -13.88 18.82
C ASP A 149 0.96 -12.48 19.44
N LYS A 150 1.35 -12.40 20.72
CA LYS A 150 1.36 -11.15 21.51
C LYS A 150 2.34 -10.08 21.01
N ARG A 151 3.16 -10.39 20.00
CA ARG A 151 3.96 -9.37 19.32
C ARG A 151 3.10 -8.53 18.37
N PHE A 152 1.99 -9.04 17.86
CA PHE A 152 1.09 -8.25 17.02
C PHE A 152 0.06 -7.49 17.86
N ILE A 153 -0.14 -6.23 17.51
CA ILE A 153 -1.15 -5.35 18.06
C ILE A 153 -2.16 -5.08 16.96
N ILE A 154 -3.39 -5.55 17.15
CA ILE A 154 -4.44 -5.49 16.13
C ILE A 154 -5.55 -4.52 16.55
N PRO A 155 -6.37 -4.00 15.62
CA PRO A 155 -7.46 -3.11 16.00
C PRO A 155 -8.55 -3.89 16.74
N GLY A 156 -9.11 -3.29 17.78
CA GLY A 156 -10.25 -3.83 18.52
C GLY A 156 -11.43 -4.20 17.60
N ALA A 157 -12.18 -5.24 17.98
CA ALA A 157 -13.23 -5.84 17.16
C ALA A 157 -14.33 -4.85 16.72
N ASP A 158 -14.60 -3.84 17.55
CA ASP A 158 -15.80 -3.01 17.43
C ASP A 158 -15.67 -1.82 16.48
N TRP A 159 -14.47 -1.55 15.93
CA TRP A 159 -14.26 -0.30 15.19
C TRP A 159 -13.50 -0.42 13.87
N TRP A 160 -12.88 -1.56 13.54
CA TRP A 160 -12.26 -1.75 12.22
C TRP A 160 -13.28 -2.29 11.22
N PRO A 161 -13.78 -1.48 10.27
CA PRO A 161 -14.94 -1.86 9.47
C PRO A 161 -14.58 -2.69 8.22
N ASP A 162 -13.28 -2.82 7.91
CA ASP A 162 -12.83 -3.40 6.65
C ASP A 162 -12.56 -4.91 6.79
N ASN A 163 -13.28 -5.72 6.01
CA ASN A 163 -13.11 -7.17 5.95
C ASN A 163 -12.09 -7.62 4.87
N ALA A 164 -11.57 -6.68 4.09
CA ALA A 164 -10.61 -6.93 3.01
C ALA A 164 -9.19 -6.46 3.35
N HIS A 165 -9.05 -5.63 4.37
CA HIS A 165 -7.81 -4.95 4.74
C HIS A 165 -7.70 -4.86 6.26
N LEU A 166 -6.50 -5.07 6.79
CA LEU A 166 -6.21 -4.96 8.22
C LEU A 166 -4.83 -4.30 8.39
N GLN A 167 -4.81 -3.16 9.08
CA GLN A 167 -3.56 -2.54 9.53
C GLN A 167 -3.27 -3.03 10.95
N VAL A 168 -2.05 -3.51 11.17
CA VAL A 168 -1.59 -3.98 12.49
C VAL A 168 -0.20 -3.46 12.79
N TYR A 169 0.19 -3.53 14.06
CA TYR A 169 1.53 -3.13 14.48
C TYR A 169 2.28 -4.31 15.08
N PHE A 170 3.46 -4.60 14.57
CA PHE A 170 4.37 -5.55 15.20
C PHE A 170 5.21 -4.83 16.25
N LYS A 171 5.10 -5.28 17.50
CA LYS A 171 5.87 -4.79 18.63
C LYS A 171 7.16 -5.60 18.78
N ASN A 172 8.28 -4.90 18.70
CA ASN A 172 9.60 -5.44 18.99
C ASN A 172 10.28 -4.56 20.05
N GLN A 173 10.40 -5.08 21.27
CA GLN A 173 10.84 -4.30 22.43
C GLN A 173 9.95 -3.05 22.61
N ASP A 174 10.54 -1.86 22.56
CA ASP A 174 9.84 -0.57 22.70
C ASP A 174 9.49 0.06 21.35
N ARG A 175 9.62 -0.69 20.24
CA ARG A 175 9.39 -0.22 18.88
C ARG A 175 8.16 -0.85 18.24
N TYR A 176 7.52 -0.09 17.35
CA TYR A 176 6.32 -0.51 16.63
C TYR A 176 6.55 -0.44 15.11
N TYR A 177 6.17 -1.50 14.40
CA TYR A 177 6.33 -1.60 12.94
C TYR A 177 4.97 -1.79 12.30
N ASP A 178 4.62 -0.91 11.35
CA ASP A 178 3.34 -0.97 10.65
C ASP A 178 3.33 -2.11 9.63
N VAL A 179 2.26 -2.89 9.62
CA VAL A 179 2.02 -3.96 8.66
C VAL A 179 0.63 -3.81 8.08
N ASP A 180 0.57 -3.49 6.79
CA ASP A 180 -0.65 -3.39 6.00
C ASP A 180 -0.94 -4.77 5.37
N MET A 181 -2.06 -5.38 5.75
CA MET A 181 -2.44 -6.71 5.29
C MET A 181 -3.71 -6.66 4.43
N ILE A 182 -3.62 -7.16 3.19
CA ILE A 182 -4.76 -7.30 2.29
C ILE A 182 -5.14 -8.77 2.16
N ILE A 183 -6.43 -9.08 2.22
CA ILE A 183 -6.95 -10.42 1.93
C ILE A 183 -6.88 -10.70 0.43
N ALA A 184 -6.28 -11.84 0.05
CA ALA A 184 -6.17 -12.25 -1.35
C ALA A 184 -7.53 -12.28 -2.07
N GLY A 185 -7.58 -11.74 -3.29
CA GLY A 185 -8.79 -11.58 -4.08
C GLY A 185 -9.65 -10.35 -3.71
N GLN A 186 -9.22 -9.55 -2.73
CA GLN A 186 -9.85 -8.29 -2.35
C GLN A 186 -8.99 -7.08 -2.76
N LYS A 187 -9.57 -5.88 -2.83
CA LYS A 187 -8.87 -4.60 -3.12
C LYS A 187 -7.96 -4.67 -4.38
N ASN A 188 -8.41 -5.38 -5.42
CA ASN A 188 -7.66 -5.64 -6.66
C ASN A 188 -6.39 -6.50 -6.50
N SER A 189 -6.19 -7.14 -5.35
CA SER A 189 -5.19 -8.19 -5.19
C SER A 189 -5.62 -9.47 -5.93
N VAL A 190 -4.66 -10.32 -6.28
CA VAL A 190 -4.95 -11.61 -6.91
C VAL A 190 -5.51 -12.58 -5.87
N LYS A 191 -6.38 -13.50 -6.32
CA LYS A 191 -6.97 -14.53 -5.46
C LYS A 191 -6.00 -15.66 -5.12
N ASP A 192 -5.17 -16.06 -6.09
CA ASP A 192 -4.16 -17.10 -5.93
C ASP A 192 -2.76 -16.48 -5.87
N LEU A 193 -2.14 -16.58 -4.70
CA LEU A 193 -0.81 -16.04 -4.47
C LEU A 193 0.30 -16.88 -5.11
N ALA A 194 0.08 -18.18 -5.36
CA ALA A 194 1.12 -19.05 -5.92
C ALA A 194 1.62 -18.53 -7.28
N SER A 195 0.70 -18.07 -8.13
CA SER A 195 1.01 -17.52 -9.45
C SER A 195 1.84 -16.24 -9.44
N ILE A 196 1.85 -15.48 -8.34
CA ILE A 196 2.55 -14.19 -8.22
C ILE A 196 3.67 -14.20 -7.19
N THR A 197 3.95 -15.34 -6.57
CA THR A 197 5.00 -15.46 -5.55
C THR A 197 6.35 -15.63 -6.22
N HIS A 198 7.34 -14.92 -5.71
CA HIS A 198 8.76 -15.11 -5.96
C HIS A 198 9.46 -15.24 -4.61
N PHE A 199 10.35 -16.21 -4.47
CA PHE A 199 11.12 -16.35 -3.23
C PHE A 199 12.48 -15.68 -3.40
N THR A 200 12.74 -14.68 -2.58
CA THR A 200 14.07 -14.06 -2.48
C THR A 200 14.71 -14.43 -1.14
N SER A 201 16.02 -14.20 -1.04
CA SER A 201 16.77 -14.40 0.20
C SER A 201 17.03 -13.07 0.87
N MET A 202 16.80 -13.00 2.18
CA MET A 202 17.27 -11.91 3.03
C MET A 202 18.19 -12.45 4.11
N ILE A 203 19.19 -11.68 4.51
CA ILE A 203 20.02 -12.02 5.68
C ILE A 203 19.43 -11.38 6.92
N ASP A 204 19.07 -12.19 7.91
CA ASP A 204 18.61 -11.76 9.23
C ASP A 204 19.39 -12.50 10.32
N LYS A 205 19.94 -11.76 11.28
CA LYS A 205 20.77 -12.29 12.39
C LYS A 205 21.85 -13.30 11.94
N GLY A 206 22.45 -13.07 10.76
CA GLY A 206 23.48 -13.92 10.18
C GLY A 206 22.98 -15.16 9.45
N ALA A 207 21.67 -15.41 9.41
CA ALA A 207 21.06 -16.52 8.69
C ALA A 207 20.38 -16.05 7.40
N ALA A 208 20.50 -16.85 6.33
CA ALA A 208 19.75 -16.64 5.10
C ALA A 208 18.29 -17.11 5.29
N LEU A 209 17.35 -16.23 5.04
CA LEU A 209 15.92 -16.47 5.14
C LEU A 209 15.27 -16.35 3.76
N SER A 210 14.66 -17.44 3.29
CA SER A 210 13.81 -17.38 2.10
C SER A 210 12.46 -16.75 2.47
N VAL A 211 12.08 -15.68 1.75
CA VAL A 211 10.87 -14.90 2.00
C VAL A 211 10.02 -14.78 0.74
N PRO A 212 8.68 -14.92 0.85
CA PRO A 212 7.79 -14.77 -0.29
C PRO A 212 7.57 -13.28 -0.60
N VAL A 213 7.93 -12.88 -1.81
CA VAL A 213 7.79 -11.51 -2.33
C VAL A 213 6.96 -11.56 -3.61
N ILE A 214 6.13 -10.56 -3.83
CA ILE A 214 5.37 -10.41 -5.07
C ILE A 214 6.31 -10.30 -6.28
N GLN A 215 6.01 -10.99 -7.37
CA GLN A 215 6.76 -10.89 -8.62
C GLN A 215 6.81 -9.44 -9.14
N ILE A 216 7.86 -9.11 -9.88
CA ILE A 216 8.09 -7.78 -10.47
C ILE A 216 6.90 -7.27 -11.29
N SER A 217 6.38 -8.11 -12.17
CA SER A 217 5.25 -7.79 -13.06
C SER A 217 4.01 -7.29 -12.28
N PRO A 218 3.44 -8.05 -11.33
CA PRO A 218 2.33 -7.56 -10.50
C PRO A 218 2.72 -6.44 -9.54
N LEU A 219 3.97 -6.36 -9.06
CA LEU A 219 4.46 -5.22 -8.27
C LEU A 219 4.38 -3.90 -9.07
N PHE A 220 4.82 -3.93 -10.33
CA PHE A 220 4.75 -2.78 -11.23
C PHE A 220 3.30 -2.33 -11.45
N ILE A 221 2.39 -3.27 -11.69
CA ILE A 221 0.95 -2.96 -11.85
C ILE A 221 0.38 -2.29 -10.60
N SER A 222 0.73 -2.79 -9.41
CA SER A 222 0.32 -2.19 -8.15
C SER A 222 0.78 -0.73 -8.02
N LYS A 223 2.03 -0.42 -8.41
CA LYS A 223 2.55 0.95 -8.41
C LYS A 223 1.81 1.85 -9.41
N VAL A 224 1.49 1.34 -10.61
CA VAL A 224 0.70 2.08 -11.61
C VAL A 224 -0.71 2.39 -11.09
N PHE A 225 -1.37 1.45 -10.42
CA PHE A 225 -2.69 1.70 -9.81
C PHE A 225 -2.61 2.66 -8.62
N GLY A 226 -1.55 2.59 -7.81
CA GLY A 226 -1.26 3.58 -6.78
C GLY A 226 -1.16 5.00 -7.35
N LEU A 227 -0.49 5.14 -8.50
CA LEU A 227 -0.35 6.41 -9.22
C LEU A 227 -1.67 6.94 -9.80
N ALA A 228 -2.57 6.04 -10.22
CA ALA A 228 -3.90 6.36 -10.71
C ALA A 228 -4.90 6.70 -9.60
N SER A 229 -4.60 6.39 -8.35
CA SER A 229 -5.51 6.62 -7.22
C SER A 229 -5.67 8.10 -6.92
N ASN A 230 -6.90 8.60 -7.01
CA ASN A 230 -7.24 9.99 -6.64
C ASN A 230 -7.15 10.27 -5.14
N LYS A 231 -7.05 9.22 -4.30
CA LYS A 231 -7.02 9.34 -2.84
C LYS A 231 -5.62 9.61 -2.29
N ARG A 232 -4.59 9.46 -3.11
CA ARG A 232 -3.19 9.60 -2.70
C ARG A 232 -2.62 10.90 -3.26
N LYS A 233 -1.88 11.64 -2.43
CA LYS A 233 -0.98 12.67 -2.95
C LYS A 233 0.07 11.95 -3.77
N LYS A 234 0.10 12.22 -5.09
CA LYS A 234 1.11 11.64 -5.97
C LYS A 234 2.47 12.16 -5.52
N HIS A 235 3.37 11.25 -5.20
CA HIS A 235 4.69 11.60 -4.69
C HIS A 235 5.74 11.18 -5.71
N ASP A 236 6.82 11.95 -5.78
CA ASP A 236 8.02 11.65 -6.58
C ASP A 236 8.52 10.22 -6.33
N GLN A 237 8.25 9.68 -5.14
CA GLN A 237 8.57 8.30 -4.79
C GLN A 237 7.91 7.26 -5.69
N ASP A 238 6.65 7.45 -6.11
CA ASP A 238 5.99 6.48 -7.00
C ASP A 238 6.67 6.44 -8.38
N ILE A 239 7.18 7.58 -8.85
CA ILE A 239 7.94 7.67 -10.10
C ILE A 239 9.35 7.11 -9.95
N LYS A 240 10.00 7.29 -8.79
CA LYS A 240 11.27 6.64 -8.48
C LYS A 240 11.13 5.11 -8.45
N ASP A 241 10.09 4.60 -7.79
CA ASP A 241 9.78 3.17 -7.73
C ASP A 241 9.55 2.59 -9.14
N LEU A 242 8.73 3.26 -9.96
CA LEU A 242 8.50 2.83 -11.36
C LEU A 242 9.78 2.94 -12.21
N SER A 243 10.60 3.96 -11.99
CA SER A 243 11.87 4.15 -12.71
C SER A 243 12.84 3.01 -12.40
N TYR A 244 13.01 2.66 -11.13
CA TYR A 244 13.81 1.52 -10.71
C TYR A 244 13.34 0.21 -11.37
N LEU A 245 12.04 -0.07 -11.34
CA LEU A 245 11.49 -1.29 -11.95
C LEU A 245 11.74 -1.35 -13.47
N VAL A 246 11.58 -0.23 -14.18
CA VAL A 246 11.84 -0.15 -15.63
C VAL A 246 13.33 -0.24 -15.95
N GLU A 247 14.18 0.32 -15.10
CA GLU A 247 15.62 0.32 -15.30
C GLU A 247 16.19 -1.09 -15.09
N THR A 248 15.93 -1.66 -13.91
CA THR A 248 16.54 -2.90 -13.41
C THR A 248 15.84 -4.15 -13.92
N HIS A 249 14.52 -4.12 -14.06
CA HIS A 249 13.71 -5.32 -14.35
C HIS A 249 12.91 -5.22 -15.66
N TYR A 250 13.45 -4.52 -16.65
CA TYR A 250 12.76 -4.29 -17.93
C TYR A 250 12.25 -5.59 -18.60
N GLY A 251 13.04 -6.67 -18.54
CA GLY A 251 12.68 -7.96 -19.14
C GLY A 251 11.41 -8.57 -18.54
N ASP A 252 11.22 -8.42 -17.23
CA ASP A 252 10.05 -8.92 -16.50
C ASP A 252 8.78 -8.12 -16.80
N LEU A 253 8.91 -6.98 -17.50
CA LEU A 253 7.83 -6.03 -17.78
C LEU A 253 7.37 -6.03 -19.24
N LEU A 254 7.98 -6.85 -20.12
CA LEU A 254 7.69 -6.82 -21.57
C LEU A 254 6.21 -7.02 -21.94
N ASN A 255 5.45 -7.70 -21.07
CA ASN A 255 4.02 -7.96 -21.27
C ASN A 255 3.10 -6.89 -20.63
N MET A 256 3.63 -5.80 -20.06
CA MET A 256 2.80 -4.79 -19.38
C MET A 256 1.80 -4.10 -20.32
N ARG A 257 2.11 -4.00 -21.61
CA ARG A 257 1.22 -3.41 -22.62
C ARG A 257 -0.17 -4.06 -22.69
N THR A 258 -0.26 -5.37 -22.46
CA THR A 258 -1.52 -6.13 -22.52
C THR A 258 -2.21 -6.19 -21.16
N ARG A 259 -1.49 -5.88 -20.08
CA ARG A 259 -1.99 -5.97 -18.70
C ARG A 259 -2.49 -4.64 -18.14
N LEU A 260 -2.13 -3.51 -18.78
CA LEU A 260 -2.53 -2.17 -18.38
C LEU A 260 -3.45 -1.54 -19.45
N SER A 261 -4.53 -0.89 -19.00
CA SER A 261 -5.39 -0.09 -19.87
C SER A 261 -4.59 1.04 -20.54
N LEU A 262 -5.03 1.50 -21.72
CA LEU A 262 -4.39 2.63 -22.41
C LEU A 262 -4.30 3.87 -21.51
N GLN A 263 -5.35 4.15 -20.73
CA GLN A 263 -5.38 5.26 -19.79
C GLN A 263 -4.26 5.17 -18.74
N ASN A 264 -4.07 3.99 -18.13
CA ASN A 264 -3.02 3.79 -17.14
C ASN A 264 -1.62 3.86 -17.76
N ARG A 265 -1.46 3.38 -18.99
CA ARG A 265 -0.21 3.50 -19.75
C ARG A 265 0.12 4.97 -20.02
N GLN A 266 -0.83 5.74 -20.54
CA GLN A 266 -0.66 7.18 -20.78
C GLN A 266 -0.36 7.96 -19.49
N LEU A 267 -1.01 7.59 -18.38
CA LEU A 267 -0.76 8.20 -17.08
C LEU A 267 0.71 8.08 -16.69
N VAL A 268 1.29 6.88 -16.80
CA VAL A 268 2.71 6.67 -16.50
C VAL A 268 3.59 7.54 -17.41
N ILE A 269 3.29 7.60 -18.72
CA ILE A 269 4.03 8.47 -19.65
C ILE A 269 3.97 9.94 -19.21
N ASN A 270 2.78 10.43 -18.88
CA ASN A 270 2.58 11.83 -18.47
C ASN A 270 3.43 12.17 -17.25
N TYR A 271 3.51 11.28 -16.25
CA TYR A 271 4.38 11.53 -15.11
C TYR A 271 5.86 11.46 -15.44
N PHE A 272 6.30 10.49 -16.24
CA PHE A 272 7.70 10.44 -16.66
C PHE A 272 8.10 11.69 -17.46
N THR A 273 7.18 12.26 -18.24
CA THR A 273 7.35 13.56 -18.91
C THR A 273 7.39 14.71 -17.91
N GLN A 274 6.41 14.81 -17.00
CA GLN A 274 6.32 15.88 -16.00
C GLN A 274 7.57 15.95 -15.11
N TYR A 275 8.12 14.79 -14.74
CA TYR A 275 9.30 14.68 -13.90
C TYR A 275 10.63 14.62 -14.68
N HIS A 276 10.59 14.87 -16.00
CA HIS A 276 11.77 14.86 -16.88
C HIS A 276 12.64 13.60 -16.72
N SER A 277 12.02 12.43 -16.55
CA SER A 277 12.75 11.19 -16.29
C SER A 277 13.60 10.79 -17.50
N PRO A 278 14.88 10.42 -17.31
CA PRO A 278 15.74 9.97 -18.41
C PRO A 278 15.26 8.66 -19.05
N LEU A 279 14.37 7.93 -18.36
CA LEU A 279 13.82 6.67 -18.82
C LEU A 279 12.58 6.83 -19.71
N LEU A 280 12.13 8.05 -20.00
CA LEU A 280 10.88 8.30 -20.75
C LEU A 280 10.81 7.51 -22.07
N ALA A 281 11.89 7.50 -22.86
CA ALA A 281 11.93 6.75 -24.12
C ALA A 281 11.80 5.23 -23.90
N LYS A 282 12.45 4.71 -22.85
CA LYS A 282 12.40 3.29 -22.46
C LYS A 282 10.97 2.91 -22.02
N VAL A 283 10.30 3.77 -21.25
CA VAL A 283 8.91 3.55 -20.81
C VAL A 283 7.92 3.63 -21.97
N LYS A 284 8.07 4.58 -22.90
CA LYS A 284 7.24 4.65 -24.12
C LYS A 284 7.32 3.36 -24.92
N LYS A 285 8.53 2.84 -25.10
CA LYS A 285 8.75 1.54 -25.76
C LYS A 285 8.10 0.38 -25.00
N LEU A 286 8.26 0.34 -23.68
CA LEU A 286 7.68 -0.71 -22.82
C LEU A 286 6.14 -0.74 -22.88
N LEU A 287 5.52 0.44 -22.82
CA LEU A 287 4.07 0.59 -22.72
C LEU A 287 3.38 0.77 -24.08
N ASN A 288 4.14 0.96 -25.17
CA ASN A 288 3.66 1.21 -26.52
C ASN A 288 2.66 2.38 -26.58
N VAL A 289 3.16 3.56 -26.19
CA VAL A 289 2.48 4.87 -26.17
C VAL A 289 3.36 5.93 -26.83
#